data_AF-A0A381QWW4-F1
#
_entry.id   AF-A0A381QWW4-F1
#
_cell.length_a   1.000
_cell.length_b   1.000
_cell.length_c   1.000
_cell.angle_alpha   90.00
_cell.angle_beta   90.00
_cell.angle_gamma   90.00
#
_symmetry.space_group_name_H-M   'P 1'
#
loop_
_entity.id
_entity.type
_entity.pdbx_description
1 polymer ?
#
loop_
_entity_poly.entity_id
_entity_poly.type
_entity_poly.pdbx_seq_one_letter_code
_entity_poly.pdbx_strand_id
1 'polypeptide(L)'
;MKRILNFLLILFVFNNYIFSITLASEKDFIGDWRLTINQVSGGKRTQDGLLKIRHQNGKNIAHVQGGPVRIKINGNNIEMAIDDWTGAGMPFERYYKGSLNENSMKGEFGPESPMTEKQKELCAKIPLGCPHPKGTWSAVPYENKKTTSSKAKPIDFTGRWSPAGSGLRRWTVDLTEAAKQWNEDFDVELDLPRQRCISSGLVNNFGSTPEIYQDNKKVTMIFSSGIRRIYLDDRKPPEFSDWYPLGFSHGHWEGSTLVVETTHLMPSVRGFMGDPVSEDARVVERYSIDEEGILHGHMTLYDPIYYKVPPIRTAKWRKNEDKTVVFPLLCDPDSFYREIYNEGKFDEYIKRYHRRY
;
A
#
# COMPACT_ATOMS: atom_id res chain seq x y z
N MET A 1 40.89 3.69 87.78
CA MET A 1 41.21 4.27 86.46
C MET A 1 40.86 3.25 85.38
N LYS A 2 39.66 3.32 84.79
CA LYS A 2 39.22 2.45 83.68
C LYS A 2 39.47 3.19 82.36
N ARG A 3 40.22 2.57 81.44
CA ARG A 3 40.46 3.06 80.07
C ARG A 3 39.26 2.72 79.18
N ILE A 4 38.80 3.71 78.43
CA ILE A 4 37.76 3.62 77.39
C ILE A 4 38.45 3.32 76.06
N LEU A 5 37.99 2.30 75.33
CA LEU A 5 38.39 2.01 73.96
C LEU A 5 37.14 2.15 73.07
N ASN A 6 37.10 3.19 72.23
CA ASN A 6 36.03 3.41 71.25
C ASN A 6 36.35 2.63 69.97
N PHE A 7 35.43 1.76 69.55
CA PHE A 7 35.43 1.13 68.22
C PHE A 7 34.44 1.90 67.32
N LEU A 8 34.93 2.49 66.23
CA LEU A 8 34.10 3.05 65.16
C LEU A 8 33.63 1.91 64.24
N LEU A 9 32.31 1.77 64.09
CA LEU A 9 31.69 0.84 63.14
C LEU A 9 31.34 1.62 61.85
N ILE A 10 31.97 1.27 60.73
CA ILE A 10 31.67 1.84 59.40
C ILE A 10 30.57 1.00 58.76
N LEU A 11 29.38 1.58 58.56
CA LEU A 11 28.29 0.98 57.80
C LEU A 11 28.43 1.33 56.31
N PHE A 12 28.68 0.31 55.48
CA PHE A 12 28.57 0.41 54.02
C PHE A 12 27.11 0.21 53.60
N VAL A 13 26.48 1.26 53.07
CA VAL A 13 25.15 1.18 52.45
C VAL A 13 25.32 0.78 50.98
N PHE A 14 25.00 -0.47 50.65
CA PHE A 14 24.89 -0.93 49.27
C PHE A 14 23.59 -0.37 48.65
N ASN A 15 23.73 0.59 47.75
CA ASN A 15 22.64 1.14 46.97
C ASN A 15 22.32 0.18 45.81
N ASN A 16 21.34 -0.71 46.01
CA ASN A 16 20.83 -1.61 44.97
C ASN A 16 19.95 -0.81 44.00
N TYR A 17 20.53 -0.35 42.89
CA TYR A 17 19.76 0.09 41.73
C TYR A 17 19.14 -1.15 41.06
N ILE A 18 17.89 -1.45 41.38
CA ILE A 18 17.07 -2.39 40.64
C ILE A 18 16.68 -1.70 39.32
N PHE A 19 17.43 -1.95 38.26
CA PHE A 19 16.97 -1.69 36.89
C PHE A 19 15.79 -2.64 36.62
N SER A 20 14.57 -2.11 36.65
CA SER A 20 13.40 -2.83 36.15
C SER A 20 13.48 -2.86 34.63
N ILE A 21 13.96 -3.98 34.08
CA ILE A 21 13.82 -4.26 32.64
C ILE A 21 12.35 -4.67 32.46
N THR A 22 11.52 -3.74 32.00
CA THR A 22 10.15 -4.04 31.58
C THR A 22 10.24 -4.96 30.36
N LEU A 23 10.03 -6.26 30.55
CA LEU A 23 9.87 -7.20 29.44
C LEU A 23 8.59 -6.82 28.69
N ALA A 24 8.70 -6.51 27.41
CA ALA A 24 7.52 -6.24 26.60
C ALA A 24 6.70 -7.53 26.52
N SER A 25 5.42 -7.43 26.79
CA SER A 25 4.49 -8.53 26.61
C SER A 25 4.26 -8.73 25.11
N GLU A 26 3.98 -9.95 24.67
CA GLU A 26 3.54 -10.24 23.29
C GLU A 26 2.33 -9.36 22.86
N LYS A 27 1.56 -8.87 23.84
CA LYS A 27 0.47 -7.90 23.65
C LYS A 27 0.92 -6.53 23.13
N ASP A 28 2.17 -6.14 23.35
CA ASP A 28 2.67 -4.80 23.01
C ASP A 28 2.89 -4.63 21.50
N PHE A 29 2.94 -5.73 20.74
CA PHE A 29 2.97 -5.72 19.28
C PHE A 29 1.58 -5.53 18.65
N ILE A 30 0.50 -5.82 19.38
CA ILE A 30 -0.86 -5.83 18.83
C ILE A 30 -1.31 -4.40 18.54
N GLY A 31 -1.66 -4.13 17.28
CA GLY A 31 -2.10 -2.81 16.87
C GLY A 31 -1.93 -2.56 15.39
N ASP A 32 -2.19 -1.31 15.00
CA ASP A 32 -1.87 -0.80 13.68
C ASP A 32 -0.60 0.02 13.78
N TRP A 33 0.28 -0.14 12.79
CA TRP A 33 1.62 0.43 12.80
C TRP A 33 1.94 1.04 11.43
N ARG A 34 2.38 2.30 11.44
CA ARG A 34 2.93 2.94 10.25
C ARG A 34 4.32 2.39 10.04
N LEU A 35 4.46 1.58 8.99
CA LEU A 35 5.71 0.94 8.59
C LEU A 35 6.45 1.86 7.62
N THR A 36 7.75 2.05 7.84
CA THR A 36 8.66 2.74 6.92
C THR A 36 9.82 1.81 6.61
N ILE A 37 10.10 1.64 5.32
CA ILE A 37 11.16 0.77 4.79
C ILE A 37 12.16 1.65 4.06
N ASN A 38 13.43 1.58 4.47
CA ASN A 38 14.54 2.30 3.87
C ASN A 38 15.47 1.30 3.18
N GLN A 39 15.30 1.14 1.88
CA GLN A 39 16.11 0.25 1.06
C GLN A 39 17.39 0.96 0.62
N VAL A 40 18.54 0.35 0.90
CA VAL A 40 19.87 0.93 0.60
C VAL A 40 20.60 0.19 -0.53
N SER A 41 20.23 -1.05 -0.84
CA SER A 41 20.70 -1.82 -2.00
C SER A 41 19.51 -2.26 -2.87
N GLY A 42 19.71 -2.61 -4.15
CA GLY A 42 18.59 -2.97 -5.02
C GLY A 42 17.90 -1.79 -5.72
N GLY A 43 18.52 -0.61 -5.71
CA GLY A 43 17.88 0.68 -5.99
C GLY A 43 17.41 1.35 -4.70
N LYS A 44 17.90 2.56 -4.42
CA LYS A 44 17.57 3.26 -3.17
C LYS A 44 16.13 3.77 -3.22
N ARG A 45 15.35 3.45 -2.19
CA ARG A 45 13.96 3.92 -2.07
C ARG A 45 13.50 3.88 -0.62
N THR A 46 12.63 4.83 -0.28
CA THR A 46 11.87 4.82 0.97
C THR A 46 10.42 4.54 0.65
N GLN A 47 9.82 3.59 1.36
CA GLN A 47 8.45 3.15 1.16
C GLN A 47 7.69 3.16 2.47
N ASP A 48 6.45 3.62 2.43
CA ASP A 48 5.55 3.60 3.58
C ASP A 48 4.49 2.52 3.42
N GLY A 49 4.11 1.91 4.54
CA GLY A 49 3.12 0.85 4.61
C GLY A 49 2.30 0.90 5.90
N LEU A 50 1.24 0.10 5.93
CA LEU A 50 0.48 -0.16 7.15
C LEU A 50 0.65 -1.63 7.52
N LEU A 51 1.21 -1.87 8.70
CA LEU A 51 1.29 -3.18 9.34
C LEU A 51 0.17 -3.28 10.38
N LYS A 52 -0.65 -4.32 10.29
CA LYS A 52 -1.67 -4.65 11.30
C LYS A 52 -1.28 -5.96 11.93
N ILE A 53 -1.16 -5.99 13.26
CA ILE A 53 -0.93 -7.19 14.04
C ILE A 53 -2.15 -7.41 14.92
N ARG A 54 -2.69 -8.63 14.91
CA ARG A 54 -3.83 -9.05 15.73
C ARG A 54 -3.54 -10.41 16.35
N HIS A 55 -4.19 -10.70 17.47
CA HIS A 55 -4.15 -12.01 18.10
C HIS A 55 -5.50 -12.69 17.91
N GLN A 56 -5.52 -13.85 17.26
CA GLN A 56 -6.74 -14.60 16.97
C GLN A 56 -6.48 -16.10 17.15
N ASN A 57 -7.37 -16.78 17.87
CA ASN A 57 -7.30 -18.23 18.11
C ASN A 57 -5.93 -18.70 18.67
N GLY A 58 -5.34 -17.93 19.58
CA GLY A 58 -4.04 -18.26 20.19
C GLY A 58 -2.82 -18.04 19.29
N LYS A 59 -2.99 -17.42 18.11
CA LYS A 59 -1.91 -17.12 17.17
C LYS A 59 -1.90 -15.65 16.79
N ASN A 60 -0.71 -15.11 16.54
CA ASN A 60 -0.56 -13.79 15.95
C ASN A 60 -0.78 -13.88 14.45
N ILE A 61 -1.67 -13.05 13.94
CA ILE A 61 -1.89 -12.83 12.52
C ILE A 61 -1.42 -11.41 12.20
N ALA A 62 -0.82 -11.25 11.04
CA ALA A 62 -0.34 -9.95 10.60
C ALA A 62 -0.64 -9.73 9.13
N HIS A 63 -0.91 -8.47 8.79
CA HIS A 63 -1.16 -8.03 7.43
C HIS A 63 -0.35 -6.77 7.15
N VAL A 64 0.23 -6.71 5.96
CA VAL A 64 0.88 -5.50 5.46
C VAL A 64 0.17 -5.06 4.20
N GLN A 65 -0.34 -3.81 4.18
CA GLN A 65 -1.15 -3.26 3.09
C GLN A 65 -2.36 -4.14 2.70
N GLY A 66 -2.91 -4.87 3.67
CA GLY A 66 -4.04 -5.81 3.48
C GLY A 66 -3.66 -7.21 3.02
N GLY A 67 -2.38 -7.48 2.70
CA GLY A 67 -1.90 -8.82 2.39
C GLY A 67 -1.35 -9.55 3.62
N PRO A 68 -1.63 -10.85 3.80
CA PRO A 68 -1.16 -11.60 4.96
C PRO A 68 0.37 -11.67 4.95
N VAL A 69 0.99 -11.63 6.14
CA VAL A 69 2.44 -11.80 6.30
C VAL A 69 2.71 -12.86 7.37
N ARG A 70 3.76 -13.65 7.15
CA ARG A 70 4.22 -14.60 8.18
C ARG A 70 4.92 -13.81 9.26
N ILE A 71 4.56 -14.04 10.52
CA ILE A 71 5.12 -13.34 11.68
C ILE A 71 5.54 -14.34 12.75
N LYS A 72 6.68 -14.09 13.38
CA LYS A 72 7.16 -14.78 14.58
C LYS A 72 7.55 -13.73 15.62
N ILE A 73 7.02 -13.84 16.83
CA ILE A 73 7.34 -12.94 17.94
C ILE A 73 7.91 -13.79 19.07
N ASN A 74 9.09 -13.42 19.56
CA ASN A 74 9.79 -14.11 20.65
C ASN A 74 10.32 -13.06 21.64
N GLY A 75 9.61 -12.84 22.75
CA GLY A 75 9.89 -11.75 23.67
C GLY A 75 9.78 -10.40 22.94
N ASN A 76 10.84 -9.58 23.00
CA ASN A 76 10.88 -8.29 22.32
C ASN A 76 11.27 -8.38 20.84
N ASN A 77 11.54 -9.58 20.29
CA ASN A 77 11.97 -9.75 18.91
C ASN A 77 10.81 -10.09 17.99
N ILE A 78 10.85 -9.57 16.77
CA ILE A 78 9.88 -9.82 15.71
C ILE A 78 10.60 -10.20 14.41
N GLU A 79 10.11 -11.24 13.76
CA GLU A 79 10.47 -11.60 12.40
C GLU A 79 9.23 -11.58 11.52
N MET A 80 9.32 -10.97 10.34
CA MET A 80 8.24 -10.93 9.35
C MET A 80 8.76 -11.35 7.96
N ALA A 81 7.98 -12.12 7.22
CA ALA A 81 8.22 -12.36 5.79
C ALA A 81 7.16 -11.60 4.98
N ILE A 82 7.62 -10.67 4.14
CA ILE A 82 6.78 -9.79 3.32
C ILE A 82 7.15 -10.04 1.85
N ASP A 83 6.21 -10.58 1.06
CA ASP A 83 6.34 -10.64 -0.39
C ASP A 83 6.47 -9.27 -1.09
N ASP A 84 7.30 -9.26 -2.13
CA ASP A 84 7.62 -8.15 -3.02
C ASP A 84 7.95 -8.68 -4.43
N TRP A 85 8.35 -7.79 -5.33
CA TRP A 85 8.54 -8.03 -6.76
C TRP A 85 9.97 -7.73 -7.15
N THR A 86 10.64 -8.63 -7.85
CA THR A 86 11.93 -8.29 -8.47
C THR A 86 11.72 -7.29 -9.61
N GLY A 87 12.79 -6.66 -10.10
CA GLY A 87 12.72 -5.80 -11.28
C GLY A 87 12.20 -6.51 -12.53
N ALA A 88 12.28 -7.85 -12.59
CA ALA A 88 11.75 -8.69 -13.65
C ALA A 88 10.31 -9.18 -13.40
N GLY A 89 9.64 -8.69 -12.34
CA GLY A 89 8.26 -9.05 -12.03
C GLY A 89 8.07 -10.44 -11.41
N MET A 90 9.12 -11.04 -10.86
CA MET A 90 9.02 -12.32 -10.15
C MET A 90 8.70 -12.11 -8.67
N PRO A 91 7.85 -12.94 -8.04
CA PRO A 91 7.59 -12.87 -6.61
C PRO A 91 8.83 -13.30 -5.82
N PHE A 92 9.09 -12.61 -4.72
CA PHE A 92 10.05 -13.07 -3.71
C PHE A 92 9.64 -12.55 -2.32
N GLU A 93 10.15 -13.18 -1.27
CA GLU A 93 9.94 -12.72 0.10
C GLU A 93 11.18 -12.04 0.66
N ARG A 94 10.94 -10.95 1.38
CA ARG A 94 11.94 -10.27 2.21
C ARG A 94 11.69 -10.59 3.67
N TYR A 95 12.77 -10.87 4.38
CA TYR A 95 12.71 -11.19 5.80
C TYR A 95 13.14 -9.97 6.60
N TYR A 96 12.23 -9.47 7.42
CA TYR A 96 12.39 -8.32 8.30
C TYR A 96 12.62 -8.86 9.70
N LYS A 97 13.75 -8.52 10.31
CA LYS A 97 14.09 -8.90 11.68
C LYS A 97 14.29 -7.63 12.48
N GLY A 98 13.74 -7.58 13.68
CA GLY A 98 13.86 -6.41 14.53
C GLY A 98 13.36 -6.66 15.93
N SER A 99 13.25 -5.58 16.69
CA SER A 99 12.75 -5.62 18.06
C SER A 99 11.82 -4.45 18.35
N LEU A 100 10.93 -4.67 19.31
CA LEU A 100 10.10 -3.63 19.92
C LEU A 100 10.87 -3.02 21.09
N ASN A 101 10.95 -1.69 21.09
CA ASN A 101 11.41 -0.91 22.22
C ASN A 101 10.39 0.21 22.49
N GLU A 102 9.78 0.18 23.67
CA GLU A 102 8.68 1.06 24.05
C GLU A 102 7.56 1.07 23.00
N ASN A 103 7.38 2.20 22.30
CA ASN A 103 6.37 2.40 21.25
C ASN A 103 6.98 2.45 19.84
N SER A 104 8.09 1.76 19.58
CA SER A 104 8.64 1.68 18.23
C SER A 104 9.28 0.33 17.96
N MET A 105 8.98 -0.23 16.80
CA MET A 105 9.72 -1.36 16.26
C MET A 105 10.77 -0.88 15.29
N LYS A 106 11.96 -1.47 15.33
CA LYS A 106 13.04 -1.18 14.38
C LYS A 106 13.85 -2.42 14.07
N GLY A 107 14.46 -2.45 12.89
CA GLY A 107 15.37 -3.52 12.54
C GLY A 107 15.88 -3.44 11.11
N GLU A 108 16.32 -4.58 10.61
CA GLU A 108 16.89 -4.74 9.28
C GLU A 108 16.11 -5.76 8.46
N PHE A 109 16.20 -5.67 7.14
CA PHE A 109 15.65 -6.68 6.25
C PHE A 109 16.66 -7.14 5.22
N GLY A 110 16.47 -8.37 4.75
CA GLY A 110 17.34 -8.99 3.77
C GLY A 110 16.90 -10.40 3.40
N PRO A 111 17.84 -11.22 2.88
CA PRO A 111 17.55 -12.62 2.54
C PRO A 111 17.32 -13.46 3.80
N GLU A 112 16.58 -14.57 3.66
CA GLU A 112 16.39 -15.54 4.74
C GLU A 112 17.72 -16.15 5.21
N SER A 113 18.55 -16.49 4.22
CA SER A 113 19.86 -17.13 4.37
C SER A 113 20.96 -16.24 3.80
N PRO A 114 22.22 -16.39 4.23
CA PRO A 114 23.33 -15.65 3.65
C PRO A 114 23.40 -15.81 2.13
N MET A 115 23.60 -14.70 1.42
CA MET A 115 23.77 -14.73 -0.04
C MET A 115 25.04 -15.48 -0.42
N THR A 116 24.95 -16.26 -1.49
CA THR A 116 26.11 -16.84 -2.18
C THR A 116 26.99 -15.75 -2.79
N GLU A 117 28.27 -16.03 -3.03
CA GLU A 117 29.18 -15.07 -3.67
C GLU A 117 28.68 -14.61 -5.04
N LYS A 118 28.13 -15.52 -5.86
CA LYS A 118 27.51 -15.17 -7.16
C LYS A 118 26.37 -14.16 -7.02
N GLN A 119 25.53 -14.30 -6.00
CA GLN A 119 24.45 -13.34 -5.74
C GLN A 119 24.99 -11.98 -5.26
N LYS A 120 26.05 -11.99 -4.43
CA LYS A 120 26.71 -10.74 -4.00
C LYS A 120 27.32 -10.01 -5.19
N GLU A 121 28.05 -10.72 -6.04
CA GLU A 121 28.61 -10.18 -7.29
C GLU A 121 27.53 -9.64 -8.23
N LEU A 122 26.41 -10.36 -8.39
CA LEU A 122 25.29 -9.91 -9.20
C LEU A 122 24.70 -8.60 -8.65
N CYS A 123 24.47 -8.51 -7.34
CA CYS A 123 23.98 -7.28 -6.70
C CYS A 123 24.95 -6.11 -6.83
N ALA A 124 26.27 -6.38 -6.85
CA ALA A 124 27.28 -5.35 -7.06
C ALA A 124 27.33 -4.85 -8.51
N LYS A 125 27.21 -5.77 -9.49
CA LYS A 125 27.25 -5.44 -10.93
C LYS A 125 25.94 -4.82 -11.43
N ILE A 126 24.80 -5.35 -10.98
CA ILE A 126 23.46 -4.93 -11.41
C ILE A 126 22.62 -4.68 -10.17
N PRO A 127 22.72 -3.49 -9.55
CA PRO A 127 21.97 -3.18 -8.33
C PRO A 127 20.47 -3.43 -8.49
N LEU A 128 19.84 -3.02 -9.60
CA LEU A 128 18.40 -3.23 -9.84
C LEU A 128 18.00 -4.70 -10.06
N GLY A 129 18.97 -5.57 -10.40
CA GLY A 129 18.78 -7.01 -10.57
C GLY A 129 19.07 -7.81 -9.30
N CYS A 130 19.35 -7.15 -8.18
CA CYS A 130 19.67 -7.82 -6.93
C CYS A 130 18.45 -8.60 -6.39
N PRO A 131 18.54 -9.92 -6.21
CA PRO A 131 17.40 -10.74 -5.75
C PRO A 131 17.04 -10.49 -4.28
N HIS A 132 17.99 -9.98 -3.49
CA HIS A 132 17.82 -9.77 -2.05
C HIS A 132 18.34 -8.39 -1.64
N PRO A 133 17.57 -7.33 -1.94
CA PRO A 133 17.87 -6.00 -1.43
C PRO A 133 17.84 -5.97 0.09
N LYS A 134 18.66 -5.11 0.68
CA LYS A 134 18.83 -4.93 2.12
C LYS A 134 18.52 -3.50 2.52
N GLY A 135 18.24 -3.32 3.81
CA GLY A 135 18.00 -2.01 4.39
C GLY A 135 17.46 -2.09 5.80
N THR A 136 16.97 -0.96 6.27
CA THR A 136 16.37 -0.84 7.61
C THR A 136 14.87 -0.66 7.48
N TRP A 137 14.16 -1.00 8.56
CA TRP A 137 12.75 -0.71 8.69
C TRP A 137 12.46 -0.17 10.08
N SER A 138 11.41 0.63 10.17
CA SER A 138 10.86 1.08 11.44
C SER A 138 9.35 1.06 11.39
N ALA A 139 8.71 0.86 12.53
CA ALA A 139 7.29 0.99 12.66
C ALA A 139 6.94 1.75 13.95
N VAL A 140 5.95 2.64 13.83
CA VAL A 140 5.42 3.43 14.94
C VAL A 140 3.90 3.25 15.01
N PRO A 141 3.26 3.37 16.18
CA PRO A 141 1.83 3.22 16.31
C PRO A 141 1.09 4.10 15.30
N TYR A 142 0.17 3.49 14.57
CA TYR A 142 -0.70 4.19 13.66
C TYR A 142 -1.90 4.71 14.44
N GLU A 143 -1.84 5.97 14.84
CA GLU A 143 -3.01 6.66 15.37
C GLU A 143 -3.99 6.89 14.22
N ASN A 144 -5.04 6.06 14.16
CA ASN A 144 -6.30 6.46 13.57
C ASN A 144 -6.86 7.57 14.46
N LYS A 145 -6.39 8.81 14.27
CA LYS A 145 -7.21 9.95 14.67
C LYS A 145 -8.47 9.83 13.83
N LYS A 146 -9.51 9.20 14.40
CA LYS A 146 -10.89 9.56 14.08
C LYS A 146 -10.92 11.04 14.37
N THR A 147 -10.65 11.83 13.35
CA THR A 147 -10.57 13.27 13.52
C THR A 147 -11.94 13.69 14.00
N THR A 148 -12.04 14.02 15.29
CA THR A 148 -13.19 14.68 15.87
C THR A 148 -13.45 15.89 14.99
N SER A 149 -14.46 15.79 14.11
CA SER A 149 -14.89 16.81 13.13
C SER A 149 -13.90 17.98 13.01
N SER A 150 -12.74 17.75 12.39
CA SER A 150 -11.82 18.86 12.17
C SER A 150 -12.50 19.77 11.17
N LYS A 151 -12.68 21.03 11.55
CA LYS A 151 -13.25 22.04 10.66
C LYS A 151 -12.51 21.97 9.31
N ALA A 152 -13.28 21.84 8.23
CA ALA A 152 -12.75 21.81 6.88
C ALA A 152 -11.79 22.99 6.65
N LYS A 153 -10.60 22.70 6.16
CA LYS A 153 -9.58 23.66 5.73
C LYS A 153 -9.11 23.24 4.32
N PRO A 154 -9.95 23.46 3.29
CA PRO A 154 -9.63 23.08 1.93
C PRO A 154 -8.29 23.65 1.48
N ILE A 155 -7.51 22.83 0.79
CA ILE A 155 -6.28 23.23 0.11
C ILE A 155 -6.45 23.06 -1.39
N ASP A 156 -5.76 23.87 -2.17
CA ASP A 156 -5.86 23.82 -3.63
C ASP A 156 -4.90 22.77 -4.21
N PHE A 157 -5.47 21.73 -4.83
CA PHE A 157 -4.71 20.71 -5.54
C PHE A 157 -4.43 21.05 -7.01
N THR A 158 -4.91 22.19 -7.51
CA THR A 158 -4.84 22.56 -8.92
C THR A 158 -3.41 22.54 -9.46
N GLY A 159 -3.26 21.91 -10.61
CA GLY A 159 -2.01 21.83 -11.34
C GLY A 159 -1.68 20.42 -11.79
N ARG A 160 -0.48 20.26 -12.33
CA ARG A 160 -0.01 19.02 -12.94
C ARG A 160 0.95 18.32 -12.01
N TRP A 161 0.83 16.99 -11.95
CA TRP A 161 1.52 16.19 -10.97
C TRP A 161 2.31 15.07 -11.64
N SER A 162 3.57 14.91 -11.25
CA SER A 162 4.48 13.86 -11.72
C SER A 162 4.72 12.83 -10.61
N PRO A 163 5.05 11.56 -10.92
CA PRO A 163 5.30 10.55 -9.90
C PRO A 163 6.48 10.98 -9.02
N ALA A 164 6.28 10.95 -7.70
CA ALA A 164 7.31 11.18 -6.70
C ALA A 164 7.63 9.93 -5.88
N GLY A 165 6.73 8.94 -5.89
CA GLY A 165 6.94 7.67 -5.22
C GLY A 165 5.65 6.87 -5.09
N SER A 166 5.78 5.67 -4.53
CA SER A 166 4.65 4.83 -4.13
C SER A 166 4.93 4.23 -2.77
N GLY A 167 3.87 3.81 -2.07
CA GLY A 167 4.03 3.03 -0.85
C GLY A 167 4.54 1.63 -1.14
N LEU A 168 4.63 0.84 -0.08
CA LEU A 168 4.92 -0.58 -0.20
C LEU A 168 3.83 -1.25 -1.05
N ARG A 169 4.25 -1.94 -2.11
CA ARG A 169 3.39 -2.74 -2.99
C ARG A 169 3.56 -4.21 -2.63
N ARG A 170 2.45 -4.90 -2.39
CA ARG A 170 2.44 -6.35 -2.09
C ARG A 170 2.20 -7.15 -3.37
N TRP A 171 2.78 -8.34 -3.45
CA TRP A 171 2.43 -9.33 -4.46
C TRP A 171 1.07 -9.95 -4.12
N THR A 172 0.92 -10.38 -2.87
CA THR A 172 -0.28 -11.03 -2.36
C THR A 172 -1.24 -10.08 -1.65
N VAL A 173 -2.50 -10.52 -1.55
CA VAL A 173 -3.57 -9.93 -0.74
C VAL A 173 -4.37 -11.03 -0.06
N ASP A 174 -5.10 -10.68 1.01
CA ASP A 174 -5.90 -11.68 1.73
C ASP A 174 -7.23 -11.95 0.99
N LEU A 175 -7.15 -12.81 -0.03
CA LEU A 175 -8.29 -13.17 -0.88
C LEU A 175 -9.29 -14.09 -0.17
N THR A 176 -10.58 -13.90 -0.48
CA THR A 176 -11.65 -14.87 -0.18
C THR A 176 -11.53 -16.08 -1.10
N GLU A 177 -12.32 -17.13 -0.82
CA GLU A 177 -12.36 -18.29 -1.70
C GLU A 177 -13.01 -17.95 -3.06
N ALA A 178 -14.03 -17.09 -3.05
CA ALA A 178 -14.65 -16.60 -4.28
C ALA A 178 -13.65 -15.85 -5.18
N ALA A 179 -12.76 -15.04 -4.60
CA ALA A 179 -11.73 -14.35 -5.39
C ALA A 179 -10.70 -15.31 -5.96
N LYS A 180 -10.27 -16.33 -5.19
CA LYS A 180 -9.34 -17.34 -5.70
C LYS A 180 -9.96 -18.10 -6.86
N GLN A 181 -11.20 -18.58 -6.69
CA GLN A 181 -11.94 -19.29 -7.72
C GLN A 181 -12.14 -18.42 -8.97
N TRP A 182 -12.48 -17.15 -8.80
CA TRP A 182 -12.57 -16.21 -9.92
C TRP A 182 -11.24 -16.08 -10.66
N ASN A 183 -10.10 -16.12 -9.95
CA ASN A 183 -8.78 -15.91 -10.51
C ASN A 183 -8.14 -17.18 -11.12
N GLU A 184 -8.72 -18.38 -10.94
CA GLU A 184 -8.15 -19.66 -11.38
C GLU A 184 -7.96 -19.75 -12.90
N ASP A 185 -8.87 -19.16 -13.65
CA ASP A 185 -8.90 -19.14 -15.11
C ASP A 185 -8.64 -17.74 -15.68
N PHE A 186 -8.24 -16.75 -14.87
CA PHE A 186 -7.91 -15.40 -15.35
C PHE A 186 -6.72 -15.43 -16.30
N ASP A 187 -6.90 -14.84 -17.48
CA ASP A 187 -5.84 -14.70 -18.47
C ASP A 187 -5.45 -13.23 -18.62
N VAL A 188 -4.21 -12.91 -18.27
CA VAL A 188 -3.72 -11.53 -18.28
C VAL A 188 -3.65 -10.93 -19.68
N GLU A 189 -3.43 -11.74 -20.70
CA GLU A 189 -3.37 -11.29 -22.09
C GLU A 189 -4.78 -11.04 -22.63
N LEU A 190 -5.70 -11.98 -22.40
CA LEU A 190 -7.04 -11.96 -23.00
C LEU A 190 -8.06 -11.12 -22.20
N ASP A 191 -7.94 -11.07 -20.88
CA ASP A 191 -8.98 -10.50 -20.02
C ASP A 191 -8.70 -9.06 -19.59
N LEU A 192 -7.44 -8.61 -19.56
CA LEU A 192 -7.11 -7.27 -19.10
C LEU A 192 -7.77 -6.18 -19.98
N PRO A 193 -8.66 -5.32 -19.43
CA PRO A 193 -9.38 -4.33 -20.22
C PRO A 193 -8.48 -3.36 -20.98
N ARG A 194 -7.30 -3.04 -20.43
CA ARG A 194 -6.37 -2.06 -20.99
C ARG A 194 -5.83 -2.46 -22.35
N GLN A 195 -5.75 -3.76 -22.64
CA GLN A 195 -5.30 -4.27 -23.95
C GLN A 195 -6.24 -3.84 -25.09
N ARG A 196 -7.49 -3.50 -24.77
CA ARG A 196 -8.56 -3.16 -25.72
C ARG A 196 -8.97 -1.69 -25.64
N CYS A 197 -8.12 -0.82 -25.09
CA CYS A 197 -8.44 0.58 -24.85
C CYS A 197 -9.64 0.82 -23.92
N ILE A 198 -9.97 -0.18 -23.08
CA ILE A 198 -11.00 -0.07 -22.06
C ILE A 198 -10.30 0.28 -20.74
N SER A 199 -10.93 1.17 -19.97
CA SER A 199 -10.40 1.55 -18.65
C SER A 199 -10.34 0.33 -17.72
N SER A 200 -9.19 0.10 -17.09
CA SER A 200 -9.03 -0.91 -16.02
C SER A 200 -9.62 -0.49 -14.67
N GLY A 201 -10.37 0.60 -14.65
CA GLY A 201 -11.09 1.11 -13.49
C GLY A 201 -10.23 1.78 -12.42
N LEU A 202 -10.87 2.31 -11.38
CA LEU A 202 -10.22 3.18 -10.38
C LEU A 202 -9.05 2.50 -9.67
N VAL A 203 -9.27 1.28 -9.17
CA VAL A 203 -8.31 0.56 -8.33
C VAL A 203 -6.99 0.29 -9.07
N ASN A 204 -7.09 -0.12 -10.35
CA ASN A 204 -5.92 -0.41 -11.18
C ASN A 204 -5.21 0.88 -11.63
N ASN A 205 -5.98 1.92 -11.97
CA ASN A 205 -5.43 3.21 -12.38
C ASN A 205 -4.89 4.05 -11.21
N PHE A 206 -5.16 3.70 -9.96
CA PHE A 206 -4.68 4.45 -8.79
C PHE A 206 -3.15 4.57 -8.79
N GLY A 207 -2.63 5.79 -8.64
CA GLY A 207 -1.21 6.09 -8.78
C GLY A 207 -0.83 6.73 -10.11
N SER A 208 -1.70 6.69 -11.13
CA SER A 208 -1.53 7.44 -12.38
C SER A 208 -1.40 8.93 -12.10
N THR A 209 -0.60 9.63 -12.89
CA THR A 209 -0.35 11.08 -12.77
C THR A 209 -1.59 11.88 -13.14
N PRO A 210 -2.16 12.66 -12.20
CA PRO A 210 -3.27 13.53 -12.52
C PRO A 210 -2.80 14.93 -12.98
N GLU A 211 -3.53 15.50 -13.93
CA GLU A 211 -3.73 16.95 -13.99
C GLU A 211 -5.03 17.28 -13.25
N ILE A 212 -4.96 18.22 -12.31
CA ILE A 212 -6.05 18.52 -11.38
C ILE A 212 -6.59 19.92 -11.65
N TYR A 213 -7.90 20.03 -11.79
CA TYR A 213 -8.66 21.28 -11.73
C TYR A 213 -9.62 21.23 -10.56
N GLN A 214 -9.56 22.22 -9.68
CA GLN A 214 -10.38 22.28 -8.48
C GLN A 214 -11.21 23.56 -8.46
N ASP A 215 -12.51 23.41 -8.19
CA ASP A 215 -13.41 24.49 -7.81
C ASP A 215 -14.05 24.19 -6.43
N ASN A 216 -14.98 25.03 -5.98
CA ASN A 216 -15.62 24.87 -4.67
C ASN A 216 -16.62 23.71 -4.59
N LYS A 217 -17.04 23.14 -5.73
CA LYS A 217 -18.03 22.05 -5.82
C LYS A 217 -17.42 20.74 -6.32
N LYS A 218 -16.21 20.75 -6.89
CA LYS A 218 -15.65 19.58 -7.56
C LYS A 218 -14.13 19.63 -7.70
N VAL A 219 -13.51 18.46 -7.61
CA VAL A 219 -12.14 18.19 -8.09
C VAL A 219 -12.24 17.33 -9.36
N THR A 220 -11.65 17.81 -10.46
CA THR A 220 -11.54 17.05 -11.72
C THR A 220 -10.10 16.59 -11.88
N MET A 221 -9.89 15.28 -12.02
CA MET A 221 -8.59 14.69 -12.30
C MET A 221 -8.58 14.13 -13.72
N ILE A 222 -7.62 14.58 -14.52
CA ILE A 222 -7.39 14.09 -15.88
C ILE A 222 -6.18 13.19 -15.85
N PHE A 223 -6.35 11.96 -16.33
CA PHE A 223 -5.30 10.95 -16.49
C PHE A 223 -5.13 10.62 -17.96
N SER A 224 -4.04 9.94 -18.31
CA SER A 224 -3.85 9.41 -19.66
C SER A 224 -4.94 8.42 -20.09
N SER A 225 -5.61 7.78 -19.13
CA SER A 225 -6.63 6.74 -19.34
C SER A 225 -8.06 7.17 -19.01
N GLY A 226 -8.32 8.46 -18.72
CA GLY A 226 -9.67 8.95 -18.50
C GLY A 226 -9.79 10.19 -17.62
N ILE A 227 -11.02 10.62 -17.38
CA ILE A 227 -11.36 11.78 -16.56
C ILE A 227 -12.17 11.33 -15.35
N ARG A 228 -11.73 11.70 -14.15
CA ARG A 228 -12.44 11.47 -12.91
C ARG A 228 -12.97 12.78 -12.34
N ARG A 229 -14.19 12.74 -11.79
CA ARG A 229 -14.81 13.87 -11.10
C ARG A 229 -15.15 13.46 -9.69
N ILE A 230 -14.70 14.24 -8.73
CA ILE A 230 -14.98 14.09 -7.31
C ILE A 230 -15.87 15.26 -6.92
N TYR A 231 -17.12 14.99 -6.62
CA TYR A 231 -18.07 16.02 -6.20
C TYR A 231 -17.90 16.33 -4.72
N LEU A 232 -17.88 17.62 -4.39
CA LEU A 232 -17.73 18.15 -3.03
C LEU A 232 -19.05 18.70 -2.47
N ASP A 233 -20.14 18.48 -3.18
CA ASP A 233 -21.50 18.84 -2.79
C ASP A 233 -22.37 17.58 -2.65
N ASP A 234 -23.59 17.76 -2.15
CA ASP A 234 -24.48 16.66 -1.76
C ASP A 234 -25.15 15.93 -2.94
N ARG A 235 -24.65 16.11 -4.17
CA ARG A 235 -25.22 15.42 -5.33
C ARG A 235 -24.97 13.92 -5.21
N LYS A 236 -25.91 13.15 -5.73
CA LYS A 236 -25.90 11.68 -5.71
C LYS A 236 -26.02 11.13 -7.13
N PRO A 237 -25.54 9.90 -7.38
CA PRO A 237 -25.84 9.24 -8.64
C PRO A 237 -27.36 9.01 -8.75
N PRO A 238 -27.91 8.91 -9.97
CA PRO A 238 -29.29 8.47 -10.19
C PRO A 238 -29.55 7.10 -9.52
N GLU A 239 -30.78 6.86 -9.07
CA GLU A 239 -31.18 5.57 -8.45
C GLU A 239 -30.91 4.38 -9.37
N PHE A 240 -31.14 4.57 -10.67
CA PHE A 240 -30.81 3.62 -11.72
C PHE A 240 -29.67 4.20 -12.56
N SER A 241 -28.43 3.91 -12.19
CA SER A 241 -27.26 4.23 -12.98
C SER A 241 -26.43 2.98 -13.24
N ASP A 242 -26.00 2.80 -14.48
CA ASP A 242 -24.99 1.79 -14.82
C ASP A 242 -23.68 2.07 -14.09
N TRP A 243 -22.79 1.09 -14.06
CA TRP A 243 -21.46 1.27 -13.53
C TRP A 243 -20.63 2.21 -14.39
N TYR A 244 -19.73 2.93 -13.73
CA TYR A 244 -18.75 3.77 -14.42
C TYR A 244 -17.35 3.20 -14.18
N PRO A 245 -16.45 3.21 -15.18
CA PRO A 245 -15.11 2.64 -15.00
C PRO A 245 -14.37 3.19 -13.77
N LEU A 246 -14.50 4.49 -13.49
CA LEU A 246 -13.88 5.13 -12.31
C LEU A 246 -14.87 5.34 -11.14
N GLY A 247 -16.11 4.86 -11.27
CA GLY A 247 -17.17 5.00 -10.29
C GLY A 247 -17.73 6.41 -10.12
N PHE A 248 -18.62 6.55 -9.14
CA PHE A 248 -19.12 7.82 -8.64
C PHE A 248 -18.35 8.22 -7.37
N SER A 249 -17.65 9.35 -7.40
CA SER A 249 -16.82 9.82 -6.28
C SER A 249 -17.44 11.04 -5.58
N HIS A 250 -17.63 10.93 -4.27
CA HIS A 250 -18.02 12.02 -3.38
C HIS A 250 -16.88 12.31 -2.40
N GLY A 251 -16.58 13.59 -2.17
CA GLY A 251 -15.48 14.01 -1.31
C GLY A 251 -15.88 15.06 -0.28
N HIS A 252 -15.23 15.01 0.87
CA HIS A 252 -15.35 16.01 1.93
C HIS A 252 -13.98 16.31 2.55
N TRP A 253 -13.85 17.46 3.19
CA TRP A 253 -12.61 17.89 3.82
C TRP A 253 -12.61 17.57 5.32
N GLU A 254 -11.58 16.86 5.79
CA GLU A 254 -11.24 16.67 7.21
C GLU A 254 -9.97 17.48 7.49
N GLY A 255 -10.14 18.72 7.96
CA GLY A 255 -9.03 19.68 8.00
C GLY A 255 -8.49 19.92 6.59
N SER A 256 -7.20 19.69 6.36
CA SER A 256 -6.55 19.84 5.06
C SER A 256 -6.39 18.52 4.28
N THR A 257 -7.10 17.48 4.68
CA THR A 257 -7.17 16.21 3.96
C THR A 257 -8.50 16.08 3.24
N LEU A 258 -8.47 15.88 1.92
CA LEU A 258 -9.65 15.50 1.16
C LEU A 258 -9.87 14.00 1.30
N VAL A 259 -11.01 13.63 1.87
CA VAL A 259 -11.47 12.24 1.96
C VAL A 259 -12.46 12.02 0.82
N VAL A 260 -12.25 10.96 0.05
CA VAL A 260 -13.09 10.63 -1.10
C VAL A 260 -13.62 9.23 -0.92
N GLU A 261 -14.93 9.06 -1.03
CA GLU A 261 -15.58 7.76 -1.13
C GLU A 261 -16.07 7.55 -2.56
N THR A 262 -15.80 6.37 -3.12
CA THR A 262 -16.24 5.98 -4.46
C THR A 262 -17.00 4.66 -4.43
N THR A 263 -18.13 4.64 -5.13
CA THR A 263 -19.03 3.50 -5.34
C THR A 263 -19.40 3.40 -6.82
N HIS A 264 -20.32 2.50 -7.20
CA HIS A 264 -20.77 2.31 -8.59
C HIS A 264 -19.61 2.02 -9.56
N LEU A 265 -18.60 1.30 -9.04
CA LEU A 265 -17.42 0.92 -9.79
C LEU A 265 -17.80 -0.15 -10.80
N MET A 266 -17.39 0.02 -12.05
CA MET A 266 -17.41 -1.09 -13.00
C MET A 266 -16.52 -2.20 -12.44
N PRO A 267 -17.02 -3.45 -12.37
CA PRO A 267 -16.17 -4.54 -11.94
C PRO A 267 -14.92 -4.63 -12.82
N SER A 268 -13.82 -5.05 -12.24
CA SER A 268 -12.50 -5.00 -12.88
C SER A 268 -11.52 -5.90 -12.13
N VAL A 269 -10.22 -5.71 -12.38
CA VAL A 269 -9.12 -6.32 -11.63
C VAL A 269 -8.16 -5.25 -11.11
N ARG A 270 -7.61 -5.48 -9.92
CA ARG A 270 -6.68 -4.58 -9.22
C ARG A 270 -5.34 -4.39 -9.93
N GLY A 271 -4.96 -5.34 -10.77
CA GLY A 271 -3.70 -5.36 -11.50
C GLY A 271 -3.57 -6.58 -12.39
N PHE A 272 -2.39 -6.79 -12.95
CA PHE A 272 -2.12 -7.90 -13.88
C PHE A 272 -2.13 -9.30 -13.24
N MET A 273 -2.15 -9.39 -11.91
CA MET A 273 -2.32 -10.66 -11.19
C MET A 273 -3.78 -11.14 -11.15
N GLY A 274 -4.72 -10.33 -11.66
CA GLY A 274 -6.11 -10.71 -11.78
C GLY A 274 -6.95 -10.58 -10.51
N ASP A 275 -6.42 -10.06 -9.40
CA ASP A 275 -7.26 -9.92 -8.18
C ASP A 275 -8.53 -9.11 -8.48
N PRO A 276 -9.74 -9.70 -8.36
CA PRO A 276 -10.96 -9.08 -8.85
C PRO A 276 -11.43 -7.93 -7.98
N VAL A 277 -12.25 -7.05 -8.55
CA VAL A 277 -12.96 -5.97 -7.89
C VAL A 277 -14.42 -6.07 -8.31
N SER A 278 -15.31 -6.24 -7.34
CA SER A 278 -16.76 -6.39 -7.57
C SER A 278 -17.46 -5.04 -7.85
N GLU A 279 -18.69 -5.11 -8.33
CA GLU A 279 -19.61 -3.96 -8.43
C GLU A 279 -19.96 -3.34 -7.06
N ASP A 280 -19.98 -4.17 -6.02
CA ASP A 280 -20.26 -3.78 -4.63
C ASP A 280 -19.02 -3.18 -3.92
N ALA A 281 -17.91 -3.07 -4.64
CA ALA A 281 -16.69 -2.49 -4.10
C ALA A 281 -16.89 -1.01 -3.73
N ARG A 282 -16.34 -0.63 -2.58
CA ARG A 282 -16.27 0.73 -2.09
C ARG A 282 -14.82 1.13 -1.87
N VAL A 283 -14.40 2.23 -2.47
CA VAL A 283 -13.04 2.76 -2.34
C VAL A 283 -13.05 4.01 -1.48
N VAL A 284 -12.19 4.05 -0.47
CA VAL A 284 -11.94 5.27 0.32
C VAL A 284 -10.53 5.75 0.05
N GLU A 285 -10.41 6.98 -0.43
CA GLU A 285 -9.15 7.66 -0.65
C GLU A 285 -8.97 8.84 0.30
N ARG A 286 -7.70 9.14 0.65
CA ARG A 286 -7.31 10.32 1.41
C ARG A 286 -6.18 11.03 0.69
N TYR A 287 -6.38 12.31 0.40
CA TYR A 287 -5.41 13.16 -0.28
C TYR A 287 -4.95 14.31 0.61
N SER A 288 -3.64 14.53 0.69
CA SER A 288 -3.03 15.63 1.46
C SER A 288 -1.72 16.09 0.84
N ILE A 289 -1.36 17.36 1.02
CA ILE A 289 -0.04 17.88 0.66
C ILE A 289 0.81 18.01 1.93
N ASP A 290 2.06 17.56 1.87
CA ASP A 290 3.04 17.74 2.96
C ASP A 290 3.80 19.07 2.86
N GLU A 291 4.71 19.31 3.81
CA GLU A 291 5.53 20.53 3.88
C GLU A 291 6.47 20.70 2.67
N GLU A 292 6.81 19.62 1.98
CA GLU A 292 7.66 19.61 0.79
C GLU A 292 6.84 19.84 -0.51
N GLY A 293 5.52 19.98 -0.40
CA GLY A 293 4.64 20.14 -1.55
C GLY A 293 4.33 18.84 -2.29
N ILE A 294 4.57 17.67 -1.67
CA ILE A 294 4.24 16.37 -2.22
C ILE A 294 2.77 16.05 -1.92
N LEU A 295 2.01 15.74 -2.97
CA LEU A 295 0.64 15.21 -2.85
C LEU A 295 0.73 13.72 -2.52
N HIS A 296 0.18 13.33 -1.38
CA HIS A 296 0.01 11.95 -0.96
C HIS A 296 -1.41 11.52 -1.22
N GLY A 297 -1.58 10.35 -1.82
CA GLY A 297 -2.86 9.66 -1.96
C GLY A 297 -2.80 8.29 -1.29
N HIS A 298 -3.74 8.00 -0.42
CA HIS A 298 -3.92 6.68 0.22
C HIS A 298 -5.28 6.11 -0.14
N MET A 299 -5.32 4.97 -0.83
CA MET A 299 -6.54 4.27 -1.21
C MET A 299 -6.70 3.01 -0.37
N THR A 300 -7.90 2.79 0.17
CA THR A 300 -8.33 1.52 0.77
C THR A 300 -9.49 0.96 -0.01
N LEU A 301 -9.38 -0.30 -0.45
CA LEU A 301 -10.42 -1.02 -1.18
C LEU A 301 -11.23 -1.89 -0.20
N TYR A 302 -12.52 -1.59 -0.05
CA TYR A 302 -13.47 -2.40 0.70
C TYR A 302 -14.32 -3.21 -0.28
N ASP A 303 -14.07 -4.51 -0.33
CA ASP A 303 -14.81 -5.43 -1.19
C ASP A 303 -14.81 -6.81 -0.50
N PRO A 304 -15.79 -7.06 0.40
CA PRO A 304 -15.81 -8.27 1.22
C PRO A 304 -16.13 -9.54 0.42
N ILE A 305 -16.61 -9.40 -0.83
CA ILE A 305 -16.82 -10.54 -1.73
C ILE A 305 -15.45 -11.15 -2.06
N TYR A 306 -14.45 -10.31 -2.32
CA TYR A 306 -13.14 -10.75 -2.82
C TYR A 306 -11.98 -10.63 -1.83
N TYR A 307 -12.09 -9.81 -0.78
CA TYR A 307 -11.00 -9.56 0.17
C TYR A 307 -11.45 -9.70 1.63
N LYS A 308 -10.71 -10.51 2.40
CA LYS A 308 -10.93 -10.66 3.85
C LYS A 308 -10.40 -9.45 4.63
N VAL A 309 -9.30 -8.87 4.16
CA VAL A 309 -8.72 -7.64 4.70
C VAL A 309 -8.60 -6.61 3.58
N PRO A 310 -9.13 -5.38 3.76
CA PRO A 310 -9.06 -4.33 2.76
C PRO A 310 -7.63 -4.06 2.25
N PRO A 311 -7.35 -4.24 0.95
CA PRO A 311 -6.08 -3.87 0.35
C PRO A 311 -5.86 -2.35 0.40
N ILE A 312 -4.61 -1.94 0.57
CA ILE A 312 -4.23 -0.52 0.61
C ILE A 312 -3.18 -0.23 -0.45
N ARG A 313 -3.30 0.93 -1.10
CA ARG A 313 -2.29 1.48 -2.01
C ARG A 313 -1.97 2.92 -1.63
N THR A 314 -0.70 3.29 -1.76
CA THR A 314 -0.23 4.67 -1.57
C THR A 314 0.49 5.13 -2.82
N ALA A 315 0.21 6.36 -3.23
CA ALA A 315 0.92 7.05 -4.30
C ALA A 315 1.34 8.44 -3.85
N LYS A 316 2.46 8.92 -4.36
CA LYS A 316 3.02 10.25 -4.07
C LYS A 316 3.31 10.94 -5.38
N TRP A 317 2.94 12.21 -5.47
CA TRP A 317 3.21 13.03 -6.64
C TRP A 317 3.82 14.37 -6.28
N ARG A 318 4.70 14.87 -7.13
CA ARG A 318 5.28 16.21 -7.03
C ARG A 318 4.68 17.11 -8.09
N LYS A 319 4.37 18.35 -7.73
CA LYS A 319 3.88 19.35 -8.67
C LYS A 319 4.93 19.60 -9.76
N ASN A 320 4.51 19.61 -11.01
CA ASN A 320 5.34 19.92 -12.16
C ASN A 320 5.02 21.34 -12.66
N GLU A 321 6.00 22.02 -13.22
CA GLU A 321 5.77 23.31 -13.89
C GLU A 321 4.86 23.13 -15.10
N ASP A 322 3.97 24.10 -15.32
CA ASP A 322 2.98 24.06 -16.39
C ASP A 322 3.54 24.52 -17.75
N LYS A 323 4.61 23.87 -18.22
CA LYS A 323 5.31 24.23 -19.48
C LYS A 323 5.35 23.13 -20.53
N THR A 324 5.11 21.88 -20.14
CA THR A 324 5.15 20.73 -21.07
C THR A 324 3.83 20.58 -21.81
N VAL A 325 3.83 20.20 -23.08
CA VAL A 325 2.59 19.81 -23.76
C VAL A 325 2.27 18.36 -23.38
N VAL A 326 1.02 18.09 -23.00
CA VAL A 326 0.55 16.72 -22.73
C VAL A 326 -0.32 16.28 -23.88
N PHE A 327 0.11 15.22 -24.58
CA PHE A 327 -0.73 14.57 -25.57
C PHE A 327 -1.57 13.47 -24.91
N PRO A 328 -2.80 13.23 -25.38
CA PRO A 328 -3.55 12.05 -24.96
C PRO A 328 -2.77 10.80 -25.34
N LEU A 329 -2.90 9.75 -24.54
CA LEU A 329 -2.37 8.44 -24.90
C LEU A 329 -3.15 7.93 -26.11
N LEU A 330 -2.48 7.71 -27.24
CA LEU A 330 -3.05 6.99 -28.36
C LEU A 330 -3.12 5.52 -27.98
N CYS A 331 -4.33 4.97 -27.91
CA CYS A 331 -4.56 3.56 -27.73
C CYS A 331 -5.20 3.02 -29.01
N ASP A 332 -4.58 1.99 -29.59
CA ASP A 332 -5.06 1.29 -30.77
C ASP A 332 -5.45 -0.15 -30.38
N PRO A 333 -6.74 -0.50 -30.37
CA PRO A 333 -7.16 -1.84 -30.02
C PRO A 333 -6.88 -2.86 -31.14
N ASP A 334 -6.62 -2.44 -32.39
CA ASP A 334 -6.35 -3.34 -33.51
C ASP A 334 -5.07 -4.17 -33.28
N SER A 335 -4.06 -3.55 -32.69
CA SER A 335 -2.81 -4.22 -32.31
C SER A 335 -3.06 -5.47 -31.44
N PHE A 336 -3.93 -5.37 -30.43
CA PHE A 336 -4.34 -6.51 -29.60
C PHE A 336 -5.10 -7.57 -30.40
N TYR A 337 -6.12 -7.17 -31.17
CA TYR A 337 -6.96 -8.12 -31.91
C TYR A 337 -6.18 -8.86 -33.00
N ARG A 338 -5.26 -8.19 -33.68
CA ARG A 338 -4.37 -8.82 -34.68
C ARG A 338 -3.42 -9.82 -34.05
N GLU A 339 -2.86 -9.51 -32.89
CA GLU A 339 -1.96 -10.42 -32.17
C GLU A 339 -2.69 -11.72 -31.82
N ILE A 340 -3.82 -11.64 -31.11
CA ILE A 340 -4.57 -12.85 -30.73
C ILE A 340 -5.14 -13.60 -31.93
N TYR A 341 -5.43 -12.91 -33.05
CA TYR A 341 -5.83 -13.58 -34.29
C TYR A 341 -4.67 -14.39 -34.90
N ASN A 342 -3.48 -13.79 -35.01
CA ASN A 342 -2.30 -14.46 -35.56
C ASN A 342 -1.84 -15.63 -34.67
N GLU A 343 -2.07 -15.54 -33.36
CA GLU A 343 -1.78 -16.62 -32.41
C GLU A 343 -2.87 -17.69 -32.34
N GLY A 344 -3.98 -17.54 -33.07
CA GLY A 344 -5.10 -18.48 -33.03
C GLY A 344 -5.91 -18.45 -31.73
N LYS A 345 -5.76 -17.41 -30.90
CA LYS A 345 -6.45 -17.20 -29.62
C LYS A 345 -7.77 -16.42 -29.74
N PHE A 346 -8.15 -15.95 -30.93
CA PHE A 346 -9.34 -15.11 -31.11
C PHE A 346 -10.65 -15.78 -30.66
N ASP A 347 -10.85 -17.06 -31.01
CA ASP A 347 -12.06 -17.80 -30.60
C ASP A 347 -12.13 -18.00 -29.08
N GLU A 348 -10.97 -18.22 -28.44
CA GLU A 348 -10.88 -18.31 -26.99
C GLU A 348 -11.29 -16.97 -26.35
N TYR A 349 -10.70 -15.86 -26.81
CA TYR A 349 -11.07 -14.53 -26.35
C TYR A 349 -12.58 -14.26 -26.45
N ILE A 350 -13.23 -14.65 -27.56
CA ILE A 350 -14.68 -14.49 -27.72
C ILE A 350 -15.47 -15.34 -26.72
N LYS A 351 -15.06 -16.59 -26.45
CA LYS A 351 -15.69 -17.48 -25.46
C LYS A 351 -15.56 -16.97 -24.02
N ARG A 352 -14.53 -16.16 -23.73
CA ARG A 352 -14.29 -15.50 -22.44
C ARG A 352 -15.15 -14.26 -22.22
N TYR A 353 -16.31 -14.16 -22.88
CA TYR A 353 -17.18 -12.97 -22.80
C TYR A 353 -17.64 -12.63 -21.39
N HIS A 354 -17.77 -13.62 -20.51
CA HIS A 354 -18.15 -13.46 -19.11
C HIS A 354 -17.10 -12.68 -18.28
N ARG A 355 -15.88 -12.50 -18.81
CA ARG A 355 -14.81 -11.65 -18.22
C ARG A 355 -14.92 -10.19 -18.62
N ARG A 356 -15.86 -9.86 -19.51
CA ARG A 356 -16.10 -8.51 -19.99
C ARG A 356 -17.29 -7.96 -19.22
N TYR A 357 -17.00 -7.01 -18.35
CA TYR A 357 -17.98 -6.29 -17.54
C TYR A 357 -18.70 -5.22 -18.36
#